data_AF-A0AAV8A3T5-F1
#
_entry.id   AF-A0AAV8A3T5-F1
#
_cell.length_a   1.000
_cell.length_b   1.000
_cell.length_c   1.000
_cell.angle_alpha   90.00
_cell.angle_beta   90.00
_cell.angle_gamma   90.00
#
_symmetry.space_group_name_H-M   'P 1'
#
loop_
_entity.id
_entity.type
_entity.pdbx_description
1 polymer ?
#
loop_
_entity_poly.entity_id
_entity_poly.type
_entity_poly.pdbx_seq_one_letter_code
_entity_poly.pdbx_strand_id
1 'polypeptide(L)'
;MNNPYSFGSNQKGNSNTTNNTNYNNTYGYQNTMNNMNQNNQMYYNNQNYNNQNYNQNQNQMNYYNTNNMNNNQMNYNNQNQYQNQGQKNKTQQTKTTNKTTQLQFQQQQQMQKMQQNPKQQQFQQQQQVKQKKETQKFGPKTKIDVNLLKQATQTIKKPLKLFTNTKDREKVDNFGNLYSIIKTVEYLERAYVRDAISSENYTKECGKLISQFKVALDSVGMKIENVSQWMKNYGMNCKAAEKTLIEQGVPSTIIHGNNYEKEQGESGVFIFQTASFFITAMDSVKLNMIAVDQLQPVLSDLLNSLNKIDKLKPDFDGKVRITKWLKILNTMMASDELSNEQSRQLLFDLETSYNLLNSTLKQK
;
A
#
# COMPACT_ATOMS: atom_id res chain seq x y z
N MET A 1 9.68 -55.47 -71.09
CA MET A 1 9.31 -54.23 -71.81
C MET A 1 7.92 -53.81 -71.38
N ASN A 2 7.82 -52.55 -70.94
CA ASN A 2 6.68 -51.67 -70.64
C ASN A 2 5.22 -52.17 -70.63
N ASN A 3 4.55 -51.80 -69.52
CA ASN A 3 3.11 -51.71 -69.21
C ASN A 3 2.33 -50.86 -70.26
N PRO A 4 0.97 -50.91 -70.40
CA PRO A 4 0.10 -50.15 -69.46
C PRO A 4 -1.43 -50.52 -69.34
N TYR A 5 -2.07 -49.92 -68.30
CA TYR A 5 -3.49 -49.48 -68.11
C TYR A 5 -4.59 -50.34 -67.40
N SER A 6 -4.84 -49.93 -66.13
CA SER A 6 -6.06 -49.70 -65.31
C SER A 6 -7.50 -49.89 -65.84
N PHE A 7 -8.41 -50.47 -65.00
CA PHE A 7 -9.59 -49.82 -64.32
C PHE A 7 -10.63 -50.85 -63.77
N GLY A 8 -11.28 -50.57 -62.61
CA GLY A 8 -12.73 -50.83 -62.43
C GLY A 8 -13.26 -51.73 -61.28
N SER A 9 -13.77 -51.05 -60.24
CA SER A 9 -14.59 -51.37 -59.04
C SER A 9 -15.80 -52.38 -59.02
N ASN A 10 -16.08 -52.83 -57.78
CA ASN A 10 -17.35 -53.10 -57.06
C ASN A 10 -17.88 -54.55 -56.83
N GLN A 11 -17.95 -54.93 -55.54
CA GLN A 11 -18.60 -56.13 -54.97
C GLN A 11 -19.96 -55.80 -54.32
N LYS A 12 -20.91 -56.73 -54.45
CA LYS A 12 -22.20 -56.81 -53.71
C LYS A 12 -22.12 -57.89 -52.64
N GLY A 13 -22.74 -57.67 -51.47
CA GLY A 13 -23.03 -58.71 -50.49
C GLY A 13 -24.23 -58.33 -49.63
N ASN A 14 -25.28 -59.15 -49.69
CA ASN A 14 -26.62 -58.91 -49.13
C ASN A 14 -26.82 -59.63 -47.78
N SER A 15 -27.81 -59.12 -47.05
CA SER A 15 -28.29 -59.36 -45.68
C SER A 15 -28.79 -60.76 -45.30
N ASN A 16 -28.76 -61.05 -43.98
CA ASN A 16 -29.79 -61.83 -43.26
C ASN A 16 -29.97 -61.31 -41.81
N THR A 17 -31.23 -61.02 -41.46
CA THR A 17 -31.83 -60.62 -40.15
C THR A 17 -32.12 -61.90 -39.32
N THR A 18 -32.18 -61.99 -37.98
CA THR A 18 -33.02 -61.28 -36.99
C THR A 18 -32.68 -61.75 -35.54
N ASN A 19 -33.07 -60.94 -34.53
CA ASN A 19 -33.18 -61.18 -33.07
C ASN A 19 -32.02 -60.69 -32.17
N ASN A 20 -32.21 -59.55 -31.47
CA ASN A 20 -32.48 -59.52 -30.01
C ASN A 20 -32.61 -58.06 -29.51
N THR A 21 -33.84 -57.54 -29.48
CA THR A 21 -34.19 -56.21 -28.97
C THR A 21 -34.58 -56.32 -27.50
N ASN A 22 -33.64 -56.33 -26.55
CA ASN A 22 -33.99 -56.12 -25.13
C ASN A 22 -32.87 -55.71 -24.14
N TYR A 23 -31.70 -55.27 -24.61
CA TYR A 23 -30.61 -54.86 -23.71
C TYR A 23 -30.39 -53.35 -23.54
N ASN A 24 -31.12 -52.50 -24.28
CA ASN A 24 -30.87 -51.06 -24.29
C ASN A 24 -31.79 -50.20 -23.42
N ASN A 25 -32.82 -50.76 -22.78
CA ASN A 25 -33.71 -49.97 -21.92
C ASN A 25 -33.33 -49.98 -20.43
N THR A 26 -32.44 -50.83 -19.94
CA THR A 26 -32.06 -50.78 -18.49
C THR A 26 -30.95 -49.77 -18.23
N TYR A 27 -29.99 -49.63 -19.14
CA TYR A 27 -28.86 -48.69 -19.00
C TYR A 27 -29.25 -47.22 -19.17
N GLY A 28 -30.33 -46.92 -19.89
CA GLY A 28 -30.85 -45.56 -20.05
C GLY A 28 -31.40 -44.99 -18.74
N TYR A 29 -32.29 -45.71 -18.05
CA TYR A 29 -32.92 -45.23 -16.81
C TYR A 29 -31.93 -45.12 -15.64
N GLN A 30 -30.93 -46.00 -15.56
CA GLN A 30 -29.90 -45.93 -14.52
C GLN A 30 -28.98 -44.71 -14.69
N ASN A 31 -28.64 -44.34 -15.92
CA ASN A 31 -27.86 -43.13 -16.20
C ASN A 31 -28.64 -41.84 -15.95
N THR A 32 -29.96 -41.85 -16.19
CA THR A 32 -30.81 -40.68 -15.90
C THR A 32 -31.04 -40.53 -14.38
N MET A 33 -31.24 -41.63 -13.63
CA MET A 33 -31.33 -41.58 -12.16
C MET A 33 -30.01 -41.15 -11.51
N ASN A 34 -28.87 -41.63 -11.99
CA ASN A 34 -27.55 -41.24 -11.46
C ASN A 34 -27.25 -39.75 -11.72
N ASN A 35 -27.60 -39.22 -12.91
CA ASN A 35 -27.47 -37.79 -13.20
C ASN A 35 -28.43 -36.93 -12.35
N MET A 36 -29.67 -37.37 -12.13
CA MET A 36 -30.60 -36.66 -11.24
C MET A 36 -30.13 -36.66 -9.78
N ASN A 37 -29.57 -37.77 -9.29
CA ASN A 37 -29.01 -37.82 -7.94
C ASN A 37 -27.79 -36.92 -7.79
N GLN A 38 -26.87 -36.91 -8.77
CA GLN A 38 -25.71 -36.01 -8.74
C GLN A 38 -26.10 -34.53 -8.85
N ASN A 39 -27.08 -34.18 -9.68
CA ASN A 39 -27.57 -32.80 -9.78
C ASN A 39 -28.30 -32.35 -8.50
N ASN A 40 -29.07 -33.23 -7.86
CA ASN A 40 -29.66 -32.94 -6.55
C ASN A 40 -28.58 -32.79 -5.46
N GLN A 41 -27.53 -33.61 -5.48
CA GLN A 41 -26.41 -33.49 -4.54
C GLN A 41 -25.62 -32.18 -4.75
N MET A 42 -25.39 -31.78 -6.01
CA MET A 42 -24.80 -30.48 -6.35
C MET A 42 -25.69 -29.32 -5.89
N TYR A 43 -27.02 -29.39 -6.08
CA TYR A 43 -27.93 -28.34 -5.63
C TYR A 43 -27.96 -28.20 -4.10
N TYR A 44 -27.99 -29.32 -3.35
CA TYR A 44 -27.92 -29.32 -1.89
C TYR A 44 -26.56 -28.80 -1.37
N ASN A 45 -25.46 -29.18 -2.00
CA ASN A 45 -24.13 -28.69 -1.64
C ASN A 45 -23.99 -27.19 -1.91
N ASN A 46 -24.56 -26.68 -3.00
CA ASN A 46 -24.53 -25.26 -3.34
C ASN A 46 -25.43 -24.43 -2.41
N GLN A 47 -26.60 -24.96 -2.01
CA GLN A 47 -27.46 -24.36 -0.98
C GLN A 47 -26.75 -24.30 0.38
N ASN A 48 -26.03 -25.35 0.79
CA ASN A 48 -25.25 -25.36 2.03
C ASN A 48 -24.06 -24.38 1.98
N TYR A 49 -23.37 -24.28 0.85
CA TYR A 49 -22.28 -23.32 0.65
C TYR A 49 -22.78 -21.87 0.68
N ASN A 50 -23.92 -21.59 0.06
CA ASN A 50 -24.56 -20.26 0.10
C ASN A 50 -25.08 -19.90 1.49
N ASN A 51 -25.64 -20.86 2.24
CA ASN A 51 -26.04 -20.65 3.63
C ASN A 51 -24.86 -20.46 4.59
N GLN A 52 -23.74 -21.16 4.39
CA GLN A 52 -22.52 -20.93 5.16
C GLN A 52 -21.92 -19.54 4.89
N ASN A 53 -21.87 -19.10 3.63
CA ASN A 53 -21.43 -17.76 3.28
C ASN A 53 -22.37 -16.67 3.80
N TYR A 54 -23.70 -16.89 3.78
CA TYR A 54 -24.67 -15.97 4.35
C TYR A 54 -24.49 -15.83 5.88
N ASN A 55 -24.31 -16.95 6.59
CA ASN A 55 -24.08 -16.94 8.04
C ASN A 55 -22.72 -16.35 8.43
N GLN A 56 -21.66 -16.58 7.65
CA GLN A 56 -20.36 -15.94 7.87
C GLN A 56 -20.41 -14.42 7.64
N ASN A 57 -21.13 -13.96 6.62
CA ASN A 57 -21.34 -12.53 6.37
C ASN A 57 -22.20 -11.88 7.46
N GLN A 58 -23.24 -12.55 7.96
CA GLN A 58 -24.03 -12.07 9.11
C GLN A 58 -23.19 -12.00 10.39
N ASN A 59 -22.33 -12.99 10.64
CA ASN A 59 -21.42 -12.97 11.79
C ASN A 59 -20.34 -11.87 11.68
N GLN A 60 -19.80 -11.61 10.48
CA GLN A 60 -18.90 -10.48 10.25
C GLN A 60 -19.61 -9.13 10.42
N MET A 61 -20.86 -9.01 9.95
CA MET A 61 -21.65 -7.78 10.11
C MET A 61 -22.01 -7.55 11.59
N ASN A 62 -22.35 -8.60 12.34
CA ASN A 62 -22.61 -8.52 13.78
C ASN A 62 -21.34 -8.19 14.58
N TYR A 63 -20.17 -8.70 14.17
CA TYR A 63 -18.88 -8.35 14.76
C TYR A 63 -18.53 -6.87 14.51
N TYR A 64 -18.76 -6.37 13.29
CA TYR A 64 -18.56 -4.95 12.96
C TYR A 64 -19.53 -4.03 13.71
N ASN A 65 -20.80 -4.41 13.84
CA ASN A 65 -21.80 -3.62 14.56
C ASN A 65 -21.56 -3.61 16.08
N THR A 66 -21.12 -4.73 16.66
CA THR A 66 -20.77 -4.83 18.09
C THR A 66 -19.53 -3.99 18.43
N ASN A 67 -18.51 -3.99 17.56
CA ASN A 67 -17.32 -3.16 17.74
C ASN A 67 -17.61 -1.66 17.56
N ASN A 68 -18.54 -1.29 16.68
CA ASN A 68 -18.98 0.10 16.54
C ASN A 68 -19.84 0.59 17.72
N MET A 69 -20.67 -0.27 18.33
CA MET A 69 -21.39 0.09 19.57
C MET A 69 -20.42 0.26 20.76
N ASN A 70 -19.43 -0.63 20.91
CA ASN A 70 -18.43 -0.52 21.98
C ASN A 70 -17.54 0.72 21.83
N ASN A 71 -17.18 1.12 20.60
CA ASN A 71 -16.43 2.35 20.34
C ASN A 71 -17.27 3.62 20.59
N ASN A 72 -18.57 3.60 20.30
CA ASN A 72 -19.46 4.71 20.64
C ASN A 72 -19.70 4.83 22.16
N GLN A 73 -19.73 3.71 22.90
CA GLN A 73 -19.80 3.71 24.37
C GLN A 73 -18.50 4.22 25.01
N MET A 74 -17.33 3.87 24.46
CA MET A 74 -16.03 4.44 24.89
C MET A 74 -15.94 5.95 24.64
N ASN A 75 -16.48 6.44 23.52
CA ASN A 75 -16.49 7.88 23.23
C ASN A 75 -17.44 8.67 24.15
N TYR A 76 -18.61 8.10 24.51
CA TYR A 76 -19.53 8.73 25.46
C TYR A 76 -18.96 8.76 26.89
N ASN A 77 -18.20 7.74 27.28
CA ASN A 77 -17.54 7.69 28.60
C ASN A 77 -16.31 8.62 28.67
N ASN A 78 -15.55 8.78 27.58
CA ASN A 78 -14.44 9.74 27.52
C ASN A 78 -14.95 11.20 27.53
N GLN A 79 -16.07 11.50 26.86
CA GLN A 79 -16.64 12.85 26.86
C GLN A 79 -17.17 13.28 28.25
N ASN A 80 -17.63 12.33 29.08
CA ASN A 80 -18.02 12.56 30.47
C ASN A 80 -16.81 12.66 31.44
N GLN A 81 -15.63 12.19 31.05
CA GLN A 81 -14.40 12.29 31.86
C GLN A 81 -13.74 13.67 31.75
N TYR A 82 -13.93 14.39 30.63
CA TYR A 82 -13.45 15.76 30.43
C TYR A 82 -14.38 16.85 30.99
N GLN A 83 -15.61 16.52 31.39
CA GLN A 83 -16.50 17.43 32.14
C GLN A 83 -16.38 17.26 33.68
N ASN A 84 -15.76 16.18 34.16
CA ASN A 84 -15.63 15.88 35.60
C ASN A 84 -14.27 16.25 36.23
N GLN A 85 -13.35 16.89 35.49
CA GLN A 85 -12.12 17.45 36.05
C GLN A 85 -12.22 18.96 36.38
N GLY A 86 -13.42 19.54 36.31
CA GLY A 86 -13.68 20.94 36.70
C GLY A 86 -14.06 21.15 38.18
N GLN A 87 -14.21 20.10 39.00
CA GLN A 87 -14.69 20.24 40.38
C GLN A 87 -14.10 19.23 41.36
N LYS A 88 -12.80 19.36 41.69
CA LYS A 88 -12.28 18.97 43.02
C LYS A 88 -11.19 19.93 43.46
N ASN A 89 -11.63 21.11 43.89
CA ASN A 89 -10.97 21.87 44.94
C ASN A 89 -11.99 22.77 45.63
N LYS A 90 -12.69 22.21 46.61
CA LYS A 90 -12.98 22.82 47.92
C LYS A 90 -13.95 21.94 48.71
N THR A 91 -13.37 21.03 49.49
CA THR A 91 -13.99 20.46 50.69
C THR A 91 -13.94 21.52 51.80
N GLN A 92 -14.91 21.45 52.72
CA GLN A 92 -15.07 22.20 53.98
C GLN A 92 -15.96 23.45 53.86
N GLN A 93 -17.28 23.28 53.80
CA GLN A 93 -18.23 23.17 54.93
C GLN A 93 -18.42 24.46 55.77
N THR A 94 -19.63 25.00 55.63
CA THR A 94 -20.50 25.58 56.67
C THR A 94 -19.92 26.65 57.62
N LYS A 95 -20.23 27.92 57.28
CA LYS A 95 -20.68 29.00 58.18
C LYS A 95 -20.60 30.32 57.40
N THR A 96 -21.70 30.81 56.82
CA THR A 96 -21.88 32.24 56.44
C THR A 96 -23.23 32.48 55.78
N THR A 97 -24.33 32.41 56.54
CA THR A 97 -25.64 32.85 56.02
C THR A 97 -25.90 34.35 56.23
N ASN A 98 -25.01 35.10 56.89
CA ASN A 98 -25.26 36.52 57.23
C ASN A 98 -24.23 37.54 56.67
N LYS A 99 -23.40 37.18 55.67
CA LYS A 99 -22.44 38.12 55.03
C LYS A 99 -22.75 38.51 53.59
N THR A 100 -23.61 37.77 52.88
CA THR A 100 -23.89 38.02 51.46
C THR A 100 -24.74 39.27 51.24
N THR A 101 -25.67 39.57 52.17
CA THR A 101 -26.55 40.74 52.07
C THR A 101 -25.80 42.06 52.33
N GLN A 102 -24.72 42.04 53.11
CA GLN A 102 -23.93 43.24 53.39
C GLN A 102 -22.99 43.60 52.22
N LEU A 103 -22.47 42.59 51.49
CA LEU A 103 -21.57 42.79 50.35
C LEU A 103 -22.31 43.28 49.09
N GLN A 104 -23.55 42.84 48.86
CA GLN A 104 -24.39 43.36 47.77
C GLN A 104 -24.82 44.81 48.00
N PHE A 105 -25.14 45.20 49.25
CA PHE A 105 -25.47 46.59 49.56
C PHE A 105 -24.24 47.52 49.44
N GLN A 106 -23.04 47.01 49.75
CA GLN A 106 -21.79 47.75 49.58
C GLN A 106 -21.34 47.86 48.10
N GLN A 107 -21.60 46.84 47.28
CA GLN A 107 -21.38 46.90 45.82
C GLN A 107 -22.36 47.85 45.11
N GLN A 108 -23.61 47.94 45.58
CA GLN A 108 -24.59 48.87 45.01
C GLN A 108 -24.26 50.34 45.35
N GLN A 109 -23.73 50.61 46.55
CA GLN A 109 -23.19 51.93 46.90
C GLN A 109 -21.88 52.28 46.17
N GLN A 110 -21.06 51.28 45.80
CA GLN A 110 -19.88 51.51 44.95
C GLN A 110 -20.24 51.81 43.49
N MET A 111 -21.32 51.23 42.94
CA MET A 111 -21.80 51.54 41.59
C MET A 111 -22.38 52.96 41.47
N GLN A 112 -23.01 53.50 42.51
CA GLN A 112 -23.48 54.89 42.50
C GLN A 112 -22.32 55.90 42.61
N LYS A 113 -21.21 55.55 43.28
CA LYS A 113 -20.00 56.40 43.36
C LYS A 113 -19.13 56.39 42.09
N MET A 114 -19.42 55.52 41.11
CA MET A 114 -18.71 55.48 39.82
C MET A 114 -19.31 56.37 38.72
N GLN A 115 -20.46 57.02 38.93
CA GLN A 115 -21.06 57.94 37.93
C GLN A 115 -20.45 59.35 37.91
N GLN A 116 -19.37 59.63 38.65
CA GLN A 116 -18.70 60.94 38.66
C GLN A 116 -17.18 60.86 38.47
N ASN A 117 -16.69 60.10 37.48
CA ASN A 117 -15.27 60.10 37.14
C ASN A 117 -15.01 60.64 35.72
N PRO A 118 -14.45 61.85 35.55
CA PRO A 118 -14.27 62.52 34.25
C PRO A 118 -13.29 61.81 33.28
N LYS A 119 -12.64 60.70 33.69
CA LYS A 119 -11.72 59.94 32.84
C LYS A 119 -12.39 59.01 31.82
N GLN A 120 -13.71 58.76 31.90
CA GLN A 120 -14.42 57.99 30.85
C GLN A 120 -14.85 58.83 29.64
N GLN A 121 -15.07 60.14 29.80
CA GLN A 121 -15.40 61.02 28.66
C GLN A 121 -14.20 61.27 27.73
N GLN A 122 -12.99 61.34 28.26
CA GLN A 122 -11.76 61.42 27.44
C GLN A 122 -11.49 60.13 26.66
N PHE A 123 -11.82 58.96 27.23
CA PHE A 123 -11.62 57.67 26.55
C PHE A 123 -12.65 57.45 25.44
N GLN A 124 -13.89 57.93 25.59
CA GLN A 124 -14.89 57.92 24.52
C GLN A 124 -14.59 58.93 23.40
N GLN A 125 -14.06 60.12 23.72
CA GLN A 125 -13.61 61.06 22.68
C GLN A 125 -12.40 60.53 21.90
N GLN A 126 -11.44 59.86 22.55
CA GLN A 126 -10.31 59.23 21.84
C GLN A 126 -10.73 58.03 20.98
N GLN A 127 -11.76 57.27 21.37
CA GLN A 127 -12.31 56.20 20.53
C GLN A 127 -13.13 56.73 19.34
N GLN A 128 -13.85 57.84 19.49
CA GLN A 128 -14.55 58.48 18.35
C GLN A 128 -13.60 59.15 17.35
N VAL A 129 -12.45 59.69 17.79
CA VAL A 129 -11.42 60.22 16.88
C VAL A 129 -10.67 59.09 16.13
N LYS A 130 -10.49 57.91 16.75
CA LYS A 130 -9.95 56.72 16.07
C LYS A 130 -10.93 56.13 15.04
N GLN A 131 -12.22 56.02 15.38
CA GLN A 131 -13.24 55.53 14.42
C GLN A 131 -13.51 56.52 13.26
N LYS A 132 -13.40 57.84 13.49
CA LYS A 132 -13.48 58.84 12.40
C LYS A 132 -12.27 58.84 11.45
N LYS A 133 -11.08 58.39 11.91
CA LYS A 133 -9.91 58.24 11.04
C LYS A 133 -9.92 56.96 10.21
N GLU A 134 -10.63 55.92 10.65
CA GLU A 134 -10.78 54.66 9.88
C GLU A 134 -11.92 54.70 8.86
N THR A 135 -12.91 55.58 9.02
CA THR A 135 -14.01 55.78 8.06
C THR A 135 -13.68 56.72 6.89
N GLN A 136 -12.49 57.32 6.87
CA GLN A 136 -11.98 58.11 5.73
C GLN A 136 -10.94 57.37 4.87
N LYS A 137 -10.93 56.04 4.87
CA LYS A 137 -10.13 55.21 3.94
C LYS A 137 -10.93 54.31 3.01
N PHE A 138 -12.24 54.50 2.90
CA PHE A 138 -13.02 53.91 1.82
C PHE A 138 -13.23 54.96 0.73
N GLY A 139 -12.25 55.05 -0.16
CA GLY A 139 -12.44 55.60 -1.50
C GLY A 139 -13.53 54.83 -2.26
N PRO A 140 -13.98 55.34 -3.41
CA PRO A 140 -15.16 54.85 -4.10
C PRO A 140 -15.04 53.35 -4.35
N LYS A 141 -16.11 52.59 -4.02
CA LYS A 141 -16.34 51.16 -4.31
C LYS A 141 -15.26 50.63 -5.23
N THR A 142 -14.31 49.84 -4.69
CA THR A 142 -13.25 49.21 -5.48
C THR A 142 -13.91 48.67 -6.73
N LYS A 143 -13.66 49.31 -7.87
CA LYS A 143 -14.21 48.85 -9.14
C LYS A 143 -13.75 47.42 -9.23
N ILE A 144 -14.67 46.48 -9.12
CA ILE A 144 -14.41 45.11 -9.55
C ILE A 144 -13.83 45.30 -10.94
N ASP A 145 -12.57 44.93 -11.14
CA ASP A 145 -11.94 45.12 -12.42
C ASP A 145 -12.65 44.17 -13.39
N VAL A 146 -13.64 44.72 -14.07
CA VAL A 146 -14.49 43.99 -15.00
C VAL A 146 -13.62 43.43 -16.13
N ASN A 147 -12.45 44.01 -16.39
CA ASN A 147 -11.49 43.45 -17.34
C ASN A 147 -10.75 42.26 -16.74
N LEU A 148 -10.39 42.27 -15.45
CA LEU A 148 -9.81 41.11 -14.76
C LEU A 148 -10.82 39.96 -14.65
N LEU A 149 -12.08 40.24 -14.33
CA LEU A 149 -13.15 39.25 -14.36
C LEU A 149 -13.46 38.77 -15.78
N LYS A 150 -13.51 39.66 -16.78
CA LYS A 150 -13.69 39.27 -18.18
C LYS A 150 -12.53 38.41 -18.65
N GLN A 151 -11.28 38.76 -18.34
CA GLN A 151 -10.10 37.94 -18.63
C GLN A 151 -10.19 36.58 -17.96
N ALA A 152 -10.49 36.51 -16.66
CA ALA A 152 -10.70 35.25 -15.95
C ALA A 152 -11.83 34.40 -16.59
N THR A 153 -12.94 35.03 -16.96
CA THR A 153 -14.09 34.37 -17.61
C THR A 153 -13.76 33.94 -19.05
N GLN A 154 -12.88 34.66 -19.75
CA GLN A 154 -12.42 34.32 -21.10
C GLN A 154 -11.42 33.17 -21.06
N THR A 155 -10.57 33.11 -20.03
CA THR A 155 -9.66 31.98 -19.75
C THR A 155 -10.42 30.70 -19.44
N ILE A 156 -11.60 30.78 -18.78
CA ILE A 156 -12.48 29.62 -18.52
C ILE A 156 -13.16 29.11 -19.80
N LYS A 157 -13.36 29.95 -20.82
CA LYS A 157 -14.06 29.56 -22.07
C LYS A 157 -13.22 28.73 -23.04
N LYS A 158 -11.89 28.73 -22.91
CA LYS A 158 -11.00 27.94 -23.76
C LYS A 158 -10.61 26.66 -23.01
N PRO A 159 -10.74 25.47 -23.62
CA PRO A 159 -10.27 24.25 -22.99
C PRO A 159 -8.77 24.38 -22.69
N LEU A 160 -8.43 24.16 -21.41
CA LEU A 160 -7.04 24.13 -20.96
C LEU A 160 -6.33 22.97 -21.64
N LYS A 161 -5.22 23.27 -22.30
CA LYS A 161 -4.38 22.24 -22.93
C LYS A 161 -3.38 21.73 -21.90
N LEU A 162 -3.22 20.42 -21.82
CA LEU A 162 -2.27 19.77 -20.93
C LEU A 162 -0.81 20.07 -21.30
N PHE A 163 -0.54 20.34 -22.58
CA PHE A 163 0.77 20.73 -23.10
C PHE A 163 0.63 21.82 -24.17
N THR A 164 1.69 22.60 -24.38
CA THR A 164 1.73 23.68 -25.39
C THR A 164 2.70 23.42 -26.54
N ASN A 165 3.70 22.57 -26.33
CA ASN A 165 4.73 22.22 -27.29
C ASN A 165 5.10 20.73 -27.18
N THR A 166 5.86 20.22 -28.15
CA THR A 166 6.26 18.81 -28.23
C THR A 166 7.06 18.34 -27.00
N LYS A 167 7.95 19.18 -26.47
CA LYS A 167 8.75 18.85 -25.28
C LYS A 167 7.88 18.70 -24.03
N ASP A 168 6.87 19.56 -23.87
CA ASP A 168 5.94 19.47 -22.75
C ASP A 168 5.02 18.25 -22.87
N ARG A 169 4.62 17.88 -24.09
CA ARG A 169 3.89 16.65 -24.34
C ARG A 169 4.69 15.43 -23.90
N GLU A 170 5.95 15.33 -24.32
CA GLU A 170 6.85 14.23 -23.95
C GLU A 170 7.02 14.12 -22.42
N LYS A 171 7.19 15.25 -21.72
CA LYS A 171 7.25 15.25 -20.24
C LYS A 171 5.96 14.71 -19.62
N VAL A 172 4.81 15.14 -20.11
CA VAL A 172 3.51 14.66 -19.63
C VAL A 172 3.34 13.17 -19.90
N ASP A 173 3.77 12.68 -21.06
CA ASP A 173 3.75 11.26 -21.41
C ASP A 173 4.66 10.45 -20.47
N ASN A 174 5.87 10.94 -20.16
CA ASN A 174 6.78 10.32 -19.19
C ASN A 174 6.19 10.30 -17.77
N PHE A 175 5.56 11.40 -17.32
CA PHE A 175 4.83 11.42 -16.05
C PHE A 175 3.66 10.43 -16.04
N GLY A 176 2.92 10.32 -17.14
CA GLY A 176 1.84 9.36 -17.30
C GLY A 176 2.31 7.92 -17.21
N ASN A 177 3.47 7.62 -17.79
CA ASN A 177 4.10 6.30 -17.70
C ASN A 177 4.56 5.99 -16.26
N LEU A 178 5.22 6.92 -15.58
CA LEU A 178 5.59 6.75 -14.17
C LEU A 178 4.36 6.52 -13.29
N TYR A 179 3.31 7.30 -13.50
CA TYR A 179 2.04 7.18 -12.78
C TYR A 179 1.40 5.80 -12.97
N SER A 180 1.37 5.31 -14.22
CA SER A 180 0.75 4.03 -14.56
C SER A 180 1.49 2.85 -13.93
N ILE A 181 2.83 2.86 -13.93
CA ILE A 181 3.66 1.83 -13.30
C ILE A 181 3.37 1.78 -11.80
N ILE A 182 3.44 2.92 -11.10
CA ILE A 182 3.18 2.98 -9.65
C ILE A 182 1.77 2.48 -9.31
N LYS A 183 0.75 2.87 -10.09
CA LYS A 183 -0.62 2.36 -9.90
C LYS A 183 -0.73 0.86 -10.16
N THR A 184 -0.01 0.35 -11.15
CA THR A 184 -0.01 -1.08 -11.47
C THR A 184 0.62 -1.88 -10.34
N VAL A 185 1.74 -1.42 -9.77
CA VAL A 185 2.35 -2.06 -8.59
C VAL A 185 1.39 -2.06 -7.41
N GLU A 186 0.69 -0.96 -7.13
CA GLU A 186 -0.29 -0.91 -6.04
C GLU A 186 -1.39 -1.96 -6.20
N TYR A 187 -1.90 -2.17 -7.42
CA TYR A 187 -2.89 -3.20 -7.68
C TYR A 187 -2.30 -4.61 -7.61
N LEU A 188 -1.07 -4.80 -8.08
CA LEU A 188 -0.36 -6.08 -8.01
C LEU A 188 -0.12 -6.50 -6.56
N GLU A 189 0.36 -5.59 -5.71
CA GLU A 189 0.52 -5.81 -4.27
C GLU A 189 -0.80 -6.20 -3.61
N ARG A 190 -1.89 -5.49 -3.93
CA ARG A 190 -3.22 -5.80 -3.39
C ARG A 190 -3.76 -7.13 -3.89
N ALA A 191 -3.46 -7.52 -5.13
CA ALA A 191 -3.83 -8.82 -5.67
C ALA A 191 -3.09 -9.94 -4.94
N TYR A 192 -1.79 -9.77 -4.69
CA TYR A 192 -0.99 -10.73 -3.92
C TYR A 192 -1.48 -10.88 -2.48
N VAL A 193 -1.75 -9.77 -1.79
CA VAL A 193 -2.32 -9.80 -0.41
C VAL A 193 -3.68 -10.49 -0.35
N ARG A 194 -4.44 -10.46 -1.44
CA ARG A 194 -5.75 -11.13 -1.56
C ARG A 194 -5.67 -12.55 -2.11
N ASP A 195 -4.45 -13.08 -2.27
CA ASP A 195 -4.20 -14.41 -2.82
C ASP A 195 -4.81 -14.61 -4.22
N ALA A 196 -4.89 -13.54 -5.02
CA ALA A 196 -5.44 -13.56 -6.37
C ALA A 196 -4.38 -13.85 -7.47
N ILE A 197 -3.11 -13.96 -7.08
CA ILE A 197 -1.97 -14.25 -7.95
C ILE A 197 -0.97 -15.13 -7.18
N SER A 198 -0.43 -16.15 -7.82
CA SER A 198 0.58 -17.02 -7.21
C SER A 198 1.87 -16.26 -6.88
N SER A 199 2.64 -16.77 -5.92
CA SER A 199 3.85 -16.10 -5.48
C SER A 199 4.93 -16.02 -6.56
N GLU A 200 5.08 -17.08 -7.35
CA GLU A 200 5.99 -17.11 -8.50
C GLU A 200 5.67 -15.99 -9.51
N ASN A 201 4.40 -15.89 -9.92
CA ASN A 201 3.97 -14.89 -10.90
C ASN A 201 4.07 -13.47 -10.33
N TYR A 202 3.67 -13.26 -9.07
CA TYR A 202 3.86 -11.98 -8.40
C TYR A 202 5.32 -11.57 -8.40
N THR A 203 6.23 -12.45 -7.98
CA THR A 203 7.66 -12.15 -7.85
C THR A 203 8.25 -11.72 -9.19
N LYS A 204 7.92 -12.46 -10.24
CA LYS A 204 8.38 -12.20 -11.62
C LYS A 204 7.85 -10.87 -12.16
N GLU A 205 6.53 -10.64 -12.09
CA GLU A 205 5.93 -9.44 -12.66
C GLU A 205 6.23 -8.19 -11.83
N CYS A 206 6.31 -8.32 -10.50
CA CYS A 206 6.74 -7.24 -9.61
C CYS A 206 8.20 -6.85 -9.89
N GLY A 207 9.09 -7.82 -10.08
CA GLY A 207 10.48 -7.56 -10.43
C GLY A 207 10.61 -6.76 -11.74
N LYS A 208 9.83 -7.13 -12.78
CA LYS A 208 9.79 -6.37 -14.03
C LYS A 208 9.30 -4.94 -13.84
N LEU A 209 8.22 -4.75 -13.07
CA LEU A 209 7.65 -3.43 -12.81
C LEU A 209 8.61 -2.54 -12.02
N ILE A 210 9.37 -3.10 -11.08
CA ILE A 210 10.43 -2.38 -10.35
C ILE A 210 11.52 -1.90 -11.33
N SER A 211 11.99 -2.76 -12.23
CA SER A 211 12.98 -2.36 -13.24
C SER A 211 12.44 -1.28 -14.19
N GLN A 212 11.18 -1.41 -14.63
CA GLN A 212 10.52 -0.39 -15.45
C GLN A 212 10.35 0.93 -14.70
N PHE A 213 10.03 0.88 -13.41
CA PHE A 213 9.93 2.06 -12.55
C PHE A 213 11.25 2.82 -12.49
N LYS A 214 12.38 2.12 -12.29
CA LYS A 214 13.72 2.75 -12.27
C LYS A 214 14.01 3.48 -13.59
N VAL A 215 13.80 2.82 -14.72
CA VAL A 215 14.00 3.42 -16.06
C VAL A 215 13.05 4.59 -16.31
N ALA A 216 11.79 4.48 -15.90
CA ALA A 216 10.80 5.54 -16.05
C ALA A 216 11.16 6.76 -15.17
N LEU A 217 11.69 6.52 -13.97
CA LEU A 217 12.13 7.59 -13.07
C LEU A 217 13.29 8.38 -13.70
N ASP A 218 14.29 7.70 -14.26
CA ASP A 218 15.40 8.33 -14.98
C ASP A 218 14.91 9.17 -16.17
N SER A 219 13.89 8.68 -16.88
CA SER A 219 13.30 9.34 -18.05
C SER A 219 12.51 10.61 -17.72
N VAL A 220 12.05 10.76 -16.49
CA VAL A 220 11.31 11.95 -16.01
C VAL A 220 12.27 13.07 -15.58
N GLY A 221 13.55 12.74 -15.32
CA GLY A 221 14.65 13.67 -15.07
C GLY A 221 14.69 14.27 -13.66
N MET A 222 15.73 15.10 -13.40
CA MET A 222 16.13 15.71 -12.11
C MET A 222 15.05 16.50 -11.33
N LYS A 223 13.81 16.59 -11.81
CA LYS A 223 12.74 17.31 -11.11
C LYS A 223 12.06 16.50 -10.02
N ILE A 224 12.17 15.18 -10.03
CA ILE A 224 11.64 14.35 -8.94
C ILE A 224 12.78 14.03 -7.98
N GLU A 225 13.12 14.98 -7.12
CA GLU A 225 14.04 14.74 -5.99
C GLU A 225 13.43 13.75 -4.99
N ASN A 226 12.10 13.72 -4.90
CA ASN A 226 11.38 12.86 -3.98
C ASN A 226 10.10 12.30 -4.63
N VAL A 227 10.15 11.01 -4.97
CA VAL A 227 9.01 10.29 -5.59
C VAL A 227 7.80 10.27 -4.67
N SER A 228 7.97 10.11 -3.36
CA SER A 228 6.87 10.16 -2.39
C SER A 228 6.14 11.52 -2.40
N GLN A 229 6.89 12.62 -2.51
CA GLN A 229 6.30 13.96 -2.62
C GLN A 229 5.59 14.14 -3.96
N TRP A 230 6.18 13.65 -5.05
CA TRP A 230 5.53 13.65 -6.36
C TRP A 230 4.21 12.87 -6.32
N MET A 231 4.19 11.67 -5.75
CA MET A 231 2.97 10.86 -5.56
C MET A 231 1.89 11.65 -4.80
N LYS A 232 2.25 12.34 -3.72
CA LYS A 232 1.33 13.19 -2.96
C LYS A 232 0.76 14.34 -3.80
N ASN A 233 1.61 15.02 -4.58
CA ASN A 233 1.19 16.13 -5.46
C ASN A 233 0.19 15.69 -6.53
N TYR A 234 0.28 14.46 -7.01
CA TYR A 234 -0.66 13.85 -7.96
C TYR A 234 -1.84 13.13 -7.27
N GLY A 235 -2.00 13.26 -5.94
CA GLY A 235 -3.11 12.65 -5.19
C GLY A 235 -3.05 11.12 -5.14
N MET A 236 -1.87 10.53 -5.27
CA MET A 236 -1.69 9.08 -5.27
C MET A 236 -1.63 8.54 -3.84
N ASN A 237 -2.66 7.81 -3.43
CA ASN A 237 -2.62 6.98 -2.22
C ASN A 237 -2.21 5.55 -2.59
N CYS A 238 -0.91 5.32 -2.76
CA CYS A 238 -0.34 4.03 -3.14
C CYS A 238 0.75 3.59 -2.15
N LYS A 239 0.35 3.34 -0.90
CA LYS A 239 1.28 3.02 0.19
C LYS A 239 2.03 1.70 -0.02
N ALA A 240 1.38 0.72 -0.64
CA ALA A 240 2.02 -0.57 -0.90
C ALA A 240 3.07 -0.41 -2.00
N ALA A 241 2.73 0.29 -3.09
CA ALA A 241 3.69 0.60 -4.14
C ALA A 241 4.86 1.47 -3.63
N GLU A 242 4.60 2.47 -2.78
CA GLU A 242 5.64 3.30 -2.17
C GLU A 242 6.65 2.44 -1.39
N LYS A 243 6.16 1.56 -0.52
CA LYS A 243 7.00 0.63 0.23
C LYS A 243 7.83 -0.27 -0.69
N THR A 244 7.21 -0.89 -1.69
CA THR A 244 7.89 -1.83 -2.59
C THR A 244 8.90 -1.13 -3.50
N LEU A 245 8.51 -0.03 -4.15
CA LEU A 245 9.33 0.65 -5.15
C LEU A 245 10.43 1.52 -4.56
N ILE A 246 10.15 2.24 -3.46
CA ILE A 246 11.04 3.26 -2.90
C ILE A 246 11.82 2.72 -1.71
N GLU A 247 11.15 2.05 -0.76
CA GLU A 247 11.83 1.57 0.45
C GLU A 247 12.55 0.23 0.26
N GLN A 248 11.91 -0.71 -0.44
CA GLN A 248 12.39 -2.08 -0.57
C GLN A 248 13.20 -2.32 -1.84
N GLY A 249 12.75 -1.81 -2.98
CA GLY A 249 13.38 -1.96 -4.30
C GLY A 249 13.45 -3.40 -4.83
N VAL A 250 12.78 -4.35 -4.19
CA VAL A 250 12.63 -5.76 -4.59
C VAL A 250 11.24 -6.26 -4.19
N PRO A 251 10.69 -7.32 -4.82
CA PRO A 251 9.40 -7.87 -4.45
C PRO A 251 9.30 -8.28 -2.97
N SER A 252 8.11 -8.13 -2.39
CA SER A 252 7.86 -8.46 -0.97
C SER A 252 8.19 -9.91 -0.62
N THR A 253 8.07 -10.83 -1.59
CA THR A 253 8.41 -12.25 -1.48
C THR A 253 9.89 -12.50 -1.23
N ILE A 254 10.77 -11.62 -1.75
CA ILE A 254 12.21 -11.66 -1.50
C ILE A 254 12.54 -11.12 -0.11
N ILE A 255 11.83 -10.10 0.37
CA ILE A 255 12.09 -9.53 1.70
C ILE A 255 11.55 -10.42 2.83
N HIS A 256 10.33 -10.93 2.67
CA HIS A 256 9.63 -11.64 3.74
C HIS A 256 9.79 -13.16 3.66
N GLY A 257 10.31 -13.68 2.55
CA GLY A 257 10.39 -15.11 2.27
C GLY A 257 9.00 -15.69 1.97
N ASN A 258 8.92 -16.54 0.95
CA ASN A 258 7.70 -17.29 0.66
C ASN A 258 7.51 -18.43 1.66
N ASN A 259 6.64 -18.22 2.64
CA ASN A 259 6.34 -19.26 3.63
C ASN A 259 5.39 -20.36 3.10
N TYR A 260 4.72 -20.13 1.97
CA TYR A 260 3.65 -21.00 1.45
C TYR A 260 4.10 -21.95 0.32
N GLU A 261 5.17 -21.62 -0.38
CA GLU A 261 5.71 -22.41 -1.49
C GLU A 261 7.20 -22.69 -1.22
N LYS A 262 7.46 -23.62 -0.30
CA LYS A 262 8.80 -24.19 -0.13
C LYS A 262 8.97 -25.23 -1.24
N GLU A 263 9.74 -24.88 -2.26
CA GLU A 263 10.19 -25.85 -3.26
C GLU A 263 10.85 -27.02 -2.51
N GLN A 264 10.35 -28.25 -2.72
CA GLN A 264 11.02 -29.48 -2.27
C GLN A 264 12.29 -29.70 -3.09
N GLY A 265 13.28 -28.81 -2.95
CA GLY A 265 14.63 -29.03 -3.44
C GLY A 265 15.46 -29.71 -2.37
N GLU A 266 16.46 -30.50 -2.78
CA GLU A 266 17.44 -31.03 -1.85
C GLU A 266 18.11 -29.86 -1.12
N SER A 267 17.90 -29.77 0.20
CA SER A 267 18.43 -28.69 1.04
C SER A 267 19.93 -28.42 0.82
N GLY A 268 20.70 -29.42 0.40
CA GLY A 268 22.12 -29.27 0.05
C GLY A 268 22.38 -28.36 -1.14
N VAL A 269 21.55 -28.38 -2.18
CA VAL A 269 21.70 -27.53 -3.38
C VAL A 269 21.51 -26.06 -3.01
N PHE A 270 20.47 -25.74 -2.24
CA PHE A 270 20.22 -24.37 -1.78
C PHE A 270 21.28 -23.86 -0.82
N ILE A 271 21.81 -24.73 0.06
CA ILE A 271 22.94 -24.39 0.94
C ILE A 271 24.19 -24.08 0.11
N PHE A 272 24.53 -24.94 -0.85
CA PHE A 272 25.68 -24.72 -1.73
C PHE A 272 25.54 -23.42 -2.53
N GLN A 273 24.37 -23.20 -3.12
CA GLN A 273 24.09 -21.99 -3.87
C GLN A 273 24.17 -20.72 -3.00
N THR A 274 23.63 -20.77 -1.78
CA THR A 274 23.76 -19.67 -0.82
C THR A 274 25.21 -19.40 -0.45
N ALA A 275 26.01 -20.46 -0.20
CA ALA A 275 27.44 -20.31 0.08
C ALA A 275 28.18 -19.68 -1.11
N SER A 276 27.86 -20.08 -2.33
CA SER A 276 28.38 -19.45 -3.55
C SER A 276 28.04 -17.97 -3.61
N PHE A 277 26.78 -17.58 -3.35
CA PHE A 277 26.38 -16.18 -3.36
C PHE A 277 27.06 -15.36 -2.25
N PHE A 278 27.31 -15.94 -1.08
CA PHE A 278 28.10 -15.29 -0.04
C PHE A 278 29.52 -15.01 -0.52
N ILE A 279 30.18 -15.99 -1.15
CA ILE A 279 31.52 -15.84 -1.71
C ILE A 279 31.51 -14.73 -2.76
N THR A 280 30.58 -14.79 -3.72
CA THR A 280 30.44 -13.76 -4.75
C THR A 280 30.24 -12.36 -4.14
N ALA A 281 29.35 -12.21 -3.16
CA ALA A 281 29.11 -10.93 -2.50
C ALA A 281 30.35 -10.40 -1.78
N MET A 282 31.06 -11.26 -1.03
CA MET A 282 32.30 -10.88 -0.34
C MET A 282 33.41 -10.50 -1.33
N ASP A 283 33.54 -11.25 -2.42
CA ASP A 283 34.55 -11.01 -3.44
C ASP A 283 34.27 -9.72 -4.21
N SER A 284 33.02 -9.42 -4.56
CA SER A 284 32.64 -8.14 -5.17
C SER A 284 33.10 -6.96 -4.30
N VAL A 285 32.86 -7.02 -2.99
CA VAL A 285 33.30 -5.95 -2.07
C VAL A 285 34.83 -5.88 -2.00
N LYS A 286 35.53 -7.02 -1.92
CA LYS A 286 37.01 -7.09 -1.87
C LYS A 286 37.68 -6.60 -3.16
N LEU A 287 37.03 -6.82 -4.31
CA LEU A 287 37.48 -6.35 -5.62
C LEU A 287 37.11 -4.90 -5.90
N ASN A 288 36.59 -4.18 -4.90
CA ASN A 288 36.14 -2.79 -5.01
C ASN A 288 35.01 -2.60 -6.04
N MET A 289 34.20 -3.62 -6.28
CA MET A 289 32.94 -3.53 -7.03
C MET A 289 31.84 -3.07 -6.07
N ILE A 290 31.90 -1.79 -5.68
CA ILE A 290 31.07 -1.20 -4.61
C ILE A 290 29.95 -0.28 -5.12
N ALA A 291 29.78 -0.20 -6.44
CA ALA A 291 28.67 0.51 -7.05
C ALA A 291 27.33 -0.24 -6.81
N VAL A 292 26.24 0.51 -6.72
CA VAL A 292 24.90 -0.03 -6.43
C VAL A 292 24.44 -1.03 -7.50
N ASP A 293 24.64 -0.72 -8.78
CA ASP A 293 24.29 -1.59 -9.91
C ASP A 293 25.06 -2.93 -9.91
N GLN A 294 26.25 -2.96 -9.31
CA GLN A 294 27.07 -4.16 -9.16
C GLN A 294 26.69 -4.96 -7.91
N LEU A 295 26.50 -4.31 -6.75
CA LEU A 295 26.24 -4.99 -5.48
C LEU A 295 24.79 -5.41 -5.29
N GLN A 296 23.83 -4.57 -5.72
CA GLN A 296 22.41 -4.79 -5.43
C GLN A 296 21.89 -6.11 -6.01
N PRO A 297 22.20 -6.50 -7.27
CA PRO A 297 21.77 -7.79 -7.81
C PRO A 297 22.33 -8.97 -7.01
N VAL A 298 23.63 -8.93 -6.67
CA VAL A 298 24.31 -9.99 -5.92
C VAL A 298 23.69 -10.20 -4.53
N LEU A 299 23.41 -9.12 -3.81
CA LEU A 299 22.77 -9.19 -2.50
C LEU A 299 21.30 -9.63 -2.57
N SER A 300 20.60 -9.29 -3.65
CA SER A 300 19.21 -9.72 -3.87
C SER A 300 19.14 -11.23 -4.09
N ASP A 301 20.03 -11.77 -4.93
CA ASP A 301 20.13 -13.20 -5.18
C ASP A 301 20.53 -13.97 -3.92
N LEU A 302 21.46 -13.43 -3.14
CA LEU A 302 21.85 -13.97 -1.85
C LEU A 302 20.66 -14.06 -0.88
N LEU A 303 19.88 -12.99 -0.73
CA LEU A 303 18.70 -12.97 0.14
C LEU A 303 17.64 -13.97 -0.35
N ASN A 304 17.41 -14.04 -1.65
CA ASN A 304 16.48 -15.00 -2.24
C ASN A 304 16.92 -16.44 -1.96
N SER A 305 18.20 -16.77 -2.15
CA SER A 305 18.74 -18.10 -1.87
C SER A 305 18.62 -18.46 -0.38
N LEU A 306 18.90 -17.51 0.52
CA LEU A 306 18.68 -17.68 1.97
C LEU A 306 17.22 -17.98 2.32
N ASN A 307 16.26 -17.44 1.58
CA ASN A 307 14.84 -17.73 1.81
C ASN A 307 14.42 -19.14 1.42
N LYS A 308 15.18 -19.81 0.55
CA LYS A 308 14.94 -21.20 0.15
C LYS A 308 15.50 -22.24 1.13
N ILE A 309 16.36 -21.83 2.08
CA ILE A 309 16.89 -22.77 3.08
C ILE A 309 15.85 -22.97 4.19
N ASP A 310 15.16 -24.11 4.13
CA ASP A 310 14.12 -24.48 5.09
C ASP A 310 14.57 -24.56 6.55
N LYS A 311 15.85 -24.85 6.77
CA LYS A 311 16.46 -24.99 8.09
C LYS A 311 16.63 -23.64 8.80
N LEU A 312 16.54 -22.53 8.08
CA LEU A 312 16.72 -21.19 8.65
C LEU A 312 15.39 -20.65 9.19
N LYS A 313 15.46 -20.05 10.37
CA LYS A 313 14.31 -19.33 10.93
C LYS A 313 13.97 -18.10 10.06
N PRO A 314 12.70 -17.66 10.04
CA PRO A 314 12.30 -16.45 9.31
C PRO A 314 13.07 -15.19 9.75
N ASP A 315 13.46 -15.12 11.03
CA ASP A 315 14.21 -14.02 11.66
C ASP A 315 15.72 -14.27 11.71
N PHE A 316 16.25 -15.15 10.87
CA PHE A 316 17.68 -15.42 10.80
C PHE A 316 18.48 -14.11 10.60
N ASP A 317 19.41 -13.83 11.53
CA ASP A 317 20.14 -12.54 11.58
C ASP A 317 20.83 -12.21 10.26
N GLY A 318 21.35 -13.21 9.53
CA GLY A 318 21.93 -12.99 8.21
C GLY A 318 20.93 -12.42 7.19
N LYS A 319 19.67 -12.88 7.19
CA LYS A 319 18.61 -12.31 6.34
C LYS A 319 18.33 -10.86 6.72
N VAL A 320 18.30 -10.55 8.01
CA VAL A 320 18.06 -9.19 8.52
C VAL A 320 19.17 -8.23 8.07
N ARG A 321 20.43 -8.63 8.19
CA ARG A 321 21.58 -7.84 7.75
C ARG A 321 21.57 -7.58 6.25
N ILE A 322 21.36 -8.62 5.43
CA ILE A 322 21.34 -8.47 3.97
C ILE A 322 20.16 -7.59 3.54
N THR A 323 18.99 -7.77 4.16
CA THR A 323 17.81 -6.92 3.93
C THR A 323 18.10 -5.45 4.25
N LYS A 324 18.81 -5.17 5.35
CA LYS A 324 19.23 -3.80 5.71
C LYS A 324 20.09 -3.19 4.60
N TRP A 325 21.06 -3.93 4.08
CA TRP A 325 21.95 -3.45 3.01
C TRP A 325 21.22 -3.22 1.69
N LEU A 326 20.30 -4.12 1.31
CA LEU A 326 19.46 -3.92 0.13
C LEU A 326 18.62 -2.64 0.23
N LYS A 327 18.04 -2.35 1.40
CA LYS A 327 17.32 -1.08 1.62
C LYS A 327 18.21 0.13 1.45
N ILE A 328 19.44 0.11 1.97
CA ILE A 328 20.40 1.20 1.81
C ILE A 328 20.71 1.39 0.31
N LEU A 329 21.09 0.33 -0.38
CA LEU A 329 21.44 0.39 -1.81
C LEU A 329 20.27 0.88 -2.68
N ASN A 330 19.05 0.47 -2.37
CA ASN A 330 17.87 0.90 -3.13
C ASN A 330 17.46 2.35 -2.89
N THR A 331 18.02 3.02 -1.88
CA THR A 331 17.86 4.48 -1.69
C THR A 331 18.89 5.33 -2.44
N MET A 332 19.90 4.68 -3.04
CA MET A 332 21.01 5.32 -3.76
C MET A 332 20.82 5.16 -5.28
N MET A 333 21.46 6.01 -6.09
CA MET A 333 21.45 5.85 -7.54
C MET A 333 22.30 4.67 -7.97
N ALA A 334 22.00 4.09 -9.13
CA ALA A 334 22.72 2.95 -9.67
C ALA A 334 24.25 3.18 -9.79
N SER A 335 24.65 4.41 -10.13
CA SER A 335 26.05 4.83 -10.26
C SER A 335 26.72 5.20 -8.94
N ASP A 336 25.96 5.31 -7.85
CA ASP A 336 26.52 5.68 -6.55
C ASP A 336 27.31 4.50 -5.97
N GLU A 337 28.38 4.82 -5.26
CA GLU A 337 29.24 3.86 -4.60
C GLU A 337 29.03 3.91 -3.08
N LEU A 338 29.16 2.74 -2.42
CA LEU A 338 29.26 2.71 -0.96
C LEU A 338 30.53 3.43 -0.50
N SER A 339 30.45 4.18 0.59
CA SER A 339 31.66 4.72 1.22
C SER A 339 32.58 3.61 1.70
N ASN A 340 33.88 3.89 1.84
CA ASN A 340 34.86 2.93 2.38
C ASN A 340 34.44 2.33 3.72
N GLU A 341 33.79 3.12 4.58
CA GLU A 341 33.29 2.66 5.87
C GLU A 341 32.09 1.72 5.69
N GLN A 342 31.13 2.07 4.83
CA GLN A 342 29.99 1.21 4.52
C GLN A 342 30.44 -0.10 3.86
N SER A 343 31.42 -0.05 2.96
CA SER A 343 31.99 -1.23 2.31
C SER A 343 32.63 -2.19 3.32
N ARG A 344 33.42 -1.67 4.27
CA ARG A 344 33.99 -2.46 5.38
C ARG A 344 32.90 -3.06 6.28
N GLN A 345 31.89 -2.27 6.62
CA GLN A 345 30.78 -2.75 7.45
C GLN A 345 29.93 -3.81 6.72
N LEU A 346 29.70 -3.66 5.41
CA LEU A 346 29.02 -4.65 4.58
C LEU A 346 29.80 -5.96 4.55
N LEU A 347 31.11 -5.90 4.31
CA LEU A 347 31.97 -7.08 4.31
C LEU A 347 31.92 -7.80 5.67
N PHE A 348 32.03 -7.04 6.77
CA PHE A 348 31.91 -7.60 8.12
C PHE A 348 30.55 -8.27 8.36
N ASP A 349 29.46 -7.64 7.94
CA ASP A 349 28.11 -8.19 8.07
C ASP A 349 27.95 -9.47 7.23
N LEU A 350 28.54 -9.53 6.02
CA LEU A 350 28.55 -10.72 5.15
C LEU A 350 29.33 -11.87 5.78
N GLU A 351 30.55 -11.63 6.27
CA GLU A 351 31.37 -12.63 6.95
C GLU A 351 30.69 -13.17 8.21
N THR A 352 30.11 -12.27 9.01
CA THR A 352 29.35 -12.63 10.21
C THR A 352 28.14 -13.48 9.85
N SER A 353 27.37 -13.09 8.83
CA SER A 353 26.19 -13.82 8.36
C SER A 353 26.54 -15.21 7.83
N TYR A 354 27.66 -15.32 7.09
CA TYR A 354 28.15 -16.59 6.56
C TYR A 354 28.63 -17.53 7.67
N ASN A 355 29.36 -17.00 8.66
CA ASN A 355 29.77 -17.75 9.84
C ASN A 355 28.58 -18.25 10.65
N LEU A 356 27.55 -17.41 10.80
CA LEU A 356 26.30 -17.79 11.45
C LEU A 356 25.56 -18.88 10.67
N LEU A 357 25.51 -18.79 9.34
CA LEU A 357 24.94 -19.84 8.48
C LEU A 357 25.67 -21.16 8.72
N ASN A 358 27.00 -21.16 8.62
CA ASN A 358 27.82 -22.35 8.84
C ASN A 358 27.62 -22.94 10.24
N SER A 359 27.50 -22.10 11.27
CA SER A 359 27.26 -22.54 12.65
C SER A 359 25.88 -23.16 12.80
N THR A 360 24.86 -22.55 12.20
CA THR A 360 23.47 -23.06 12.22
C THR A 360 23.34 -24.39 11.48
N LEU A 361 24.08 -24.56 10.38
CA LEU A 361 24.10 -25.80 9.60
C LEU A 361 24.90 -26.93 10.27
N LYS A 362 25.93 -26.60 11.06
CA LYS A 362 26.73 -27.57 11.81
C LYS A 362 26.06 -28.08 13.09
N GLN A 363 25.15 -27.30 13.68
CA GLN A 363 24.60 -27.59 15.00
C GLN A 363 23.51 -28.69 15.05
N LYS A 364 23.28 -29.46 14.00
CA LYS A 364 22.36 -30.60 14.02
C LYS A 364 22.79 -31.75 13.12
#